data_AF-A0A6C0ELT9-F1
#
_entry.id   AF-A0A6C0ELT9-F1
#
_cell.length_a   1.000
_cell.length_b   1.000
_cell.length_c   1.000
_cell.angle_alpha   90.00
_cell.angle_beta   90.00
_cell.angle_gamma   90.00
#
_symmetry.space_group_name_H-M   'P 1'
#
loop_
_entity.id
_entity.type
_entity.pdbx_description
1 polymer ?
#
loop_
_entity_poly.entity_id
_entity_poly.type
_entity_poly.pdbx_seq_one_letter_code
_entity_poly.pdbx_strand_id
1 'polypeptide(L)'
;MGVGNSQYKCPMETTQGTTPFQCVMKCTSNYELRLVAGAQRCVNKDDPTVSVHLNPQPAVLKSNETASQPFDINSLKGQDGTLYSQYSAEADRYKKELTIVDGSIDHSKKIKLAADRWHAAAKADPGGPAENSAKMEYLTLTNNEEEVEYLKDKAFENEINPIRGRYIDEYLFLNNQGKQQQNTIDLINSVKDNLFSVKDDVEYSVNTFGKQIDDIRNQINKNKRTREETMDYGSWFIFLLNGAIIVALLFTVFTVGRKVMGSIRVPTTPSEGAPARPPASPETTAFFNAFLKHITPA
;
A
#
# COMPACT_ATOMS: atom_id res chain seq x y z
N MET A 1 36.02 7.91 32.58
CA MET A 1 34.70 7.51 32.04
C MET A 1 34.33 8.54 30.99
N GLY A 2 34.47 8.21 29.71
CA GLY A 2 34.10 9.11 28.63
C GLY A 2 32.59 9.28 28.65
N VAL A 3 32.11 10.52 28.77
CA VAL A 3 30.70 10.84 28.59
C VAL A 3 30.37 10.42 27.16
N GLY A 4 29.67 9.29 27.01
CA GLY A 4 29.21 8.81 25.73
C GLY A 4 28.45 9.94 25.04
N ASN A 5 28.85 10.24 23.81
CA ASN A 5 28.29 11.35 23.06
C ASN A 5 26.85 10.97 22.68
N SER A 6 25.89 11.46 23.46
CA SER A 6 24.46 11.19 23.31
C SER A 6 23.76 12.42 22.75
N GLN A 7 22.74 12.21 21.92
CA GLN A 7 21.96 13.29 21.31
C GLN A 7 20.49 13.15 21.67
N TYR A 8 19.84 14.29 21.93
CA TYR A 8 18.39 14.35 22.07
C TYR A 8 17.74 14.35 20.70
N LYS A 9 16.75 13.47 20.52
CA LYS A 9 16.04 13.29 19.25
C LYS A 9 14.54 13.19 19.49
N CYS A 10 13.79 13.61 18.47
CA CYS A 10 12.34 13.60 18.46
C CYS A 10 11.81 12.47 17.55
N PRO A 11 10.71 11.79 17.91
CA PRO A 11 10.01 10.91 16.98
C PRO A 11 9.61 11.62 15.69
N MET A 12 9.50 10.88 14.57
CA MET A 12 9.20 11.44 13.24
C MET A 12 7.85 12.16 13.13
N GLU A 13 6.89 11.82 13.99
CA GLU A 13 5.58 12.46 14.11
C GLU A 13 5.65 13.83 14.82
N THR A 14 6.83 14.15 15.38
CA THR A 14 7.10 15.35 16.15
C THR A 14 8.23 16.15 15.52
N THR A 15 8.41 17.38 15.98
CA THR A 15 9.53 18.25 15.61
C THR A 15 10.13 18.86 16.87
N GLN A 16 11.29 19.49 16.74
CA GLN A 16 11.98 20.07 17.88
C GLN A 16 11.18 21.27 18.44
N GLY A 17 11.05 21.30 19.76
CA GLY A 17 10.35 22.35 20.48
C GLY A 17 11.14 23.66 20.56
N THR A 18 10.74 24.56 21.45
CA THR A 18 11.47 25.81 21.72
C THR A 18 12.85 25.58 22.35
N THR A 19 13.08 24.40 22.92
CA THR A 19 14.36 24.00 23.52
C THR A 19 14.84 22.70 22.91
N PRO A 20 16.16 22.43 22.90
CA PRO A 20 16.70 21.22 22.28
C PRO A 20 16.27 19.92 22.97
N PHE A 21 15.75 20.01 24.20
CA PHE A 21 15.30 18.88 25.02
C PHE A 21 13.79 18.64 24.95
N GLN A 22 13.10 19.35 24.07
CA GLN A 22 11.65 19.24 23.90
C GLN A 22 11.30 18.87 22.47
N CYS A 23 10.22 18.11 22.33
CA CYS A 23 9.60 17.76 21.07
C CYS A 23 8.13 18.18 21.12
N VAL A 24 7.59 18.64 20.00
CA VAL A 24 6.18 19.01 19.86
C VAL A 24 5.60 18.30 18.65
N MET A 25 4.29 18.03 18.63
CA MET A 25 3.66 17.41 17.47
C MET A 25 3.91 18.21 16.20
N LYS A 26 4.17 17.52 15.08
CA LYS A 26 4.38 18.17 13.79
C LYS A 26 3.07 18.71 13.25
N CYS A 27 3.08 19.97 12.80
CA CYS A 27 1.92 20.57 12.14
C CYS A 27 1.58 19.83 10.84
N THR A 28 0.28 19.66 10.56
CA THR A 28 -0.18 19.12 9.28
C THR A 28 0.05 20.12 8.15
N SER A 29 -0.12 19.72 6.90
CA SER A 29 0.18 20.56 5.72
C SER A 29 -0.57 21.90 5.68
N ASN A 30 -1.77 21.97 6.28
CA ASN A 30 -2.61 23.18 6.33
C ASN A 30 -2.25 24.12 7.49
N TYR A 31 -1.30 23.71 8.33
CA TYR A 31 -0.88 24.46 9.50
C TYR A 31 0.60 24.78 9.41
N GLU A 32 1.00 25.86 10.06
CA GLU A 32 2.39 26.27 10.21
C GLU A 32 2.73 26.41 11.69
N LEU A 33 3.95 26.00 12.02
CA LEU A 33 4.47 26.14 13.39
C LEU A 33 4.81 27.61 13.64
N ARG A 34 4.09 28.25 14.57
CA ARG A 34 4.33 29.63 14.97
C ARG A 34 4.45 29.76 16.48
N LEU A 35 5.16 30.79 16.92
CA LEU A 35 5.20 31.18 18.32
C LEU A 35 4.11 32.23 18.58
N VAL A 36 3.12 31.90 19.39
CA VAL A 36 1.99 32.79 19.73
C VAL A 36 1.98 32.98 21.24
N ALA A 37 2.20 34.22 21.69
CA ALA A 37 2.30 34.58 23.11
C ALA A 37 3.32 33.71 23.89
N GLY A 38 4.46 33.41 23.27
CA GLY A 38 5.54 32.62 23.88
C GLY A 38 5.35 31.09 23.87
N ALA A 39 4.21 30.59 23.36
CA ALA A 39 3.96 29.16 23.20
C ALA A 39 4.00 28.76 21.72
N GLN A 40 4.57 27.59 21.41
CA GLN A 40 4.49 27.00 20.07
C GLN A 40 3.06 26.53 19.80
N ARG A 41 2.55 26.85 18.61
CA ARG A 41 1.23 26.46 18.13
C ARG A 41 1.30 26.07 16.67
N CYS A 42 0.43 25.18 16.26
CA CYS A 42 0.11 24.99 14.85
C CYS A 42 -0.99 25.99 14.50
N VAL A 43 -0.66 27.01 13.71
CA VAL A 43 -1.61 28.03 13.27
C VAL A 43 -2.06 27.68 11.85
N ASN A 44 -3.37 27.72 11.60
CA ASN A 44 -3.90 27.44 10.27
C ASN A 44 -3.39 28.51 9.29
N LYS A 45 -2.91 28.09 8.12
CA LYS A 45 -2.32 29.00 7.12
C LYS A 45 -3.35 29.95 6.51
N ASP A 46 -4.60 29.51 6.45
CA ASP A 46 -5.70 30.21 5.78
C ASP A 46 -6.53 31.04 6.79
N ASP A 47 -6.60 30.60 8.05
CA ASP A 47 -7.26 31.31 9.14
C ASP A 47 -6.35 31.40 10.39
N PRO A 48 -5.56 32.48 10.55
CA PRO A 48 -4.65 32.61 11.69
C PRO A 48 -5.32 32.66 13.07
N THR A 49 -6.65 32.83 13.12
CA THR A 49 -7.42 32.78 14.39
C THR A 49 -7.61 31.35 14.88
N VAL A 50 -7.47 30.39 13.97
CA VAL A 50 -7.61 28.95 14.20
C VAL A 50 -6.22 28.39 14.49
N SER A 51 -6.01 27.94 15.72
CA SER A 51 -4.71 27.40 16.15
C SER A 51 -4.88 26.23 17.10
N VAL A 52 -3.98 25.25 17.00
CA VAL A 52 -3.88 24.11 17.90
C VAL A 52 -2.70 24.33 18.85
N HIS A 53 -2.94 24.14 20.14
CA HIS A 53 -1.88 24.21 21.14
C HIS A 53 -0.98 22.98 21.08
N LEU A 54 0.33 23.19 21.17
CA LEU A 54 1.32 22.11 21.18
C LEU A 54 1.87 21.94 22.59
N ASN A 55 1.72 20.74 23.17
CA ASN A 55 2.32 20.45 24.46
C ASN A 55 3.72 19.86 24.24
N PRO A 56 4.77 20.49 24.80
CA PRO A 56 6.12 19.96 24.69
C PRO A 56 6.25 18.64 25.46
N GLN A 57 6.78 17.63 24.78
CA GLN A 57 7.19 16.35 25.32
C GLN A 57 8.71 16.31 25.49
N PRO A 58 9.26 15.55 26.45
CA PRO A 58 10.70 15.42 26.60
C PRO A 58 11.33 14.71 25.40
N ALA A 59 12.42 15.27 24.86
CA ALA A 59 13.18 14.63 23.79
C ALA A 59 13.85 13.33 24.29
N VAL A 60 13.98 12.36 23.39
CA VAL A 60 14.52 11.03 23.71
C VAL A 60 16.04 11.04 23.56
N LEU A 61 16.74 10.62 24.60
CA LEU A 61 18.19 10.49 24.55
C LEU A 61 18.56 9.24 23.72
N LYS A 62 19.28 9.43 22.60
CA LYS A 62 19.75 8.36 21.73
C LYS A 62 21.28 8.32 21.73
N SER A 63 21.85 7.12 21.58
CA SER A 63 23.29 6.95 21.36
C SER A 63 23.68 7.49 19.98
N ASN A 64 24.90 8.00 19.80
CA ASN A 64 25.34 8.53 18.51
C ASN A 64 25.18 7.54 17.33
N GLU A 65 25.33 6.24 17.58
CA GLU A 65 25.15 5.19 16.56
C GLU A 65 23.70 5.11 16.04
N THR A 66 22.72 5.40 16.91
CA THR A 66 21.29 5.35 16.58
C THR A 66 20.69 6.74 16.35
N ALA A 67 21.40 7.81 16.72
CA ALA A 67 20.95 9.19 16.64
C ALA A 67 20.73 9.69 15.20
N SER A 68 21.31 9.04 14.20
CA SER A 68 21.08 9.36 12.79
C SER A 68 19.82 8.70 12.22
N GLN A 69 19.32 7.63 12.86
CA GLN A 69 18.17 6.90 12.34
C GLN A 69 16.86 7.56 12.81
N PRO A 70 15.93 7.86 11.89
CA PRO A 70 14.59 8.29 12.29
C PRO A 70 13.91 7.17 13.07
N PHE A 71 13.09 7.53 14.05
CA PHE A 71 12.29 6.58 14.83
C PHE A 71 10.88 7.15 15.03
N ASP A 72 9.92 6.25 15.20
CA ASP A 72 8.51 6.59 15.44
C ASP A 72 8.17 6.48 16.93
N ILE A 73 6.99 6.98 17.31
CA ILE A 73 6.50 6.88 18.69
C ILE A 73 6.38 5.41 19.13
N ASN A 74 5.96 4.51 18.22
CA ASN A 74 5.74 3.09 18.53
C ASN A 74 7.02 2.36 18.96
N SER A 75 8.17 2.76 18.43
CA SER A 75 9.48 2.21 18.79
C SER A 75 9.85 2.42 20.26
N LEU A 76 9.22 3.41 20.92
CA LEU A 76 9.41 3.67 22.34
C LEU A 76 8.73 2.63 23.24
N LYS A 77 7.72 1.91 22.74
CA LYS A 77 6.97 0.93 23.53
C LYS A 77 7.85 -0.14 24.17
N GLY A 78 8.93 -0.54 23.49
CA GLY A 78 9.90 -1.53 23.98
C GLY A 78 11.12 -0.92 24.70
N GLN A 79 11.30 0.40 24.66
CA GLN A 79 12.47 1.10 25.21
C GLN A 79 12.13 1.83 26.51
N ASP A 80 11.03 2.58 26.50
CA ASP A 80 10.55 3.36 27.63
C ASP A 80 9.02 3.46 27.56
N GLY A 81 8.34 2.61 28.33
CA GLY A 81 6.88 2.57 28.38
C GLY A 81 6.24 3.87 28.88
N THR A 82 6.94 4.63 29.72
CA THR A 82 6.45 5.91 30.24
C THR A 82 6.47 6.95 29.14
N LEU A 83 7.60 7.12 28.45
CA LEU A 83 7.69 8.03 27.31
C LEU A 83 6.71 7.64 26.20
N TYR A 84 6.59 6.35 25.89
CA TYR A 84 5.58 5.88 24.94
C TYR A 84 4.16 6.33 25.30
N SER A 85 3.75 6.15 26.57
CA SER A 85 2.42 6.56 27.02
C SER A 85 2.21 8.08 26.91
N GLN A 86 3.23 8.88 27.20
CA GLN A 86 3.17 10.34 27.12
C GLN A 86 3.00 10.81 25.67
N TYR A 87 3.85 10.32 24.77
CA TYR A 87 3.77 10.65 23.34
C TYR A 87 2.47 10.16 22.71
N SER A 88 1.99 8.96 23.06
CA SER A 88 0.72 8.43 22.55
C SER A 88 -0.47 9.26 23.02
N ALA A 89 -0.51 9.62 24.32
CA ALA A 89 -1.59 10.44 24.86
C ALA A 89 -1.59 11.85 24.24
N GLU A 90 -0.41 12.42 24.00
CA GLU A 90 -0.28 13.72 23.35
C GLU A 90 -0.69 13.67 21.87
N ALA A 91 -0.32 12.60 21.14
CA ALA A 91 -0.76 12.41 19.76
C ALA A 91 -2.29 12.31 19.66
N ASP A 92 -2.93 11.58 20.57
CA ASP A 92 -4.39 11.45 20.63
C ASP A 92 -5.07 12.79 20.97
N ARG A 93 -4.54 13.51 21.96
CA ARG A 93 -5.03 14.85 22.33
C ARG A 93 -4.89 15.81 21.15
N TYR A 94 -3.73 15.87 20.52
CA TYR A 94 -3.45 16.72 19.37
C TYR A 94 -4.41 16.43 18.21
N LYS A 95 -4.63 15.14 17.88
CA LYS A 95 -5.58 14.74 16.83
C LYS A 95 -7.02 15.16 17.15
N LYS A 96 -7.46 15.02 18.40
CA LYS A 96 -8.79 15.46 18.84
C LYS A 96 -8.94 16.97 18.73
N GLU A 97 -7.96 17.73 19.23
CA GLU A 97 -8.00 19.19 19.16
C GLU A 97 -7.96 19.68 17.71
N LEU A 98 -7.10 19.12 16.87
CA LEU A 98 -7.06 19.41 15.44
C LEU A 98 -8.41 19.18 14.78
N THR A 99 -9.11 18.09 15.11
CA THR A 99 -10.46 17.80 14.58
C THR A 99 -11.49 18.84 15.01
N ILE A 100 -11.46 19.29 16.27
CA ILE A 100 -12.36 20.33 16.80
C ILE A 100 -12.08 21.67 16.11
N VAL A 101 -10.80 22.03 16.03
CA VAL A 101 -10.33 23.30 15.48
C VAL A 101 -10.57 23.36 13.96
N ASP A 102 -10.31 22.29 13.22
CA ASP A 102 -10.71 22.15 11.82
C ASP A 102 -12.23 22.22 11.66
N GLY A 103 -13.00 21.66 12.60
CA GLY A 103 -14.45 21.79 12.68
C GLY A 103 -14.90 23.25 12.79
N SER A 104 -14.18 24.06 13.56
CA SER A 104 -14.50 25.47 13.85
C SER A 104 -14.17 26.46 12.73
N ILE A 105 -13.39 26.05 11.71
CA ILE A 105 -13.16 26.89 10.53
C ILE A 105 -14.51 27.17 9.87
N ASP A 106 -14.81 28.46 9.69
CA ASP A 106 -16.04 28.93 9.05
C ASP A 106 -16.30 28.17 7.75
N HIS A 107 -17.50 27.64 7.60
CA HIS A 107 -17.91 26.89 6.42
C HIS A 107 -17.68 27.67 5.11
N SER A 108 -17.87 28.99 5.12
CA SER A 108 -17.58 29.86 3.98
C SER A 108 -16.08 29.87 3.64
N LYS A 109 -15.21 29.88 4.66
CA LYS A 109 -13.75 29.78 4.47
C LYS A 109 -13.34 28.39 3.98
N LYS A 110 -13.98 27.32 4.46
CA LYS A 110 -13.77 25.94 3.95
C LYS A 110 -14.09 25.84 2.46
N ILE A 111 -15.25 26.37 2.04
CA ILE A 111 -15.65 26.41 0.64
C ILE A 111 -14.63 27.18 -0.20
N LYS A 112 -14.25 28.39 0.24
CA LYS A 112 -13.25 29.20 -0.46
C LYS A 112 -11.91 28.47 -0.60
N LEU A 113 -11.43 27.84 0.48
CA LEU A 113 -10.17 27.12 0.47
C LEU A 113 -10.21 25.90 -0.47
N ALA A 114 -11.32 25.15 -0.46
CA ALA A 114 -11.49 24.04 -1.38
C ALA A 114 -11.55 24.51 -2.84
N ALA A 115 -12.15 25.67 -3.12
CA ALA A 115 -12.12 26.30 -4.44
C ALA A 115 -10.69 26.69 -4.86
N ASP A 116 -9.93 27.33 -3.96
CA ASP A 116 -8.54 27.73 -4.23
C ASP A 116 -7.64 26.50 -4.50
N ARG A 117 -7.84 25.40 -3.74
CA ARG A 117 -7.15 24.12 -3.98
C ARG A 117 -7.53 23.51 -5.32
N TRP A 118 -8.82 23.53 -5.68
CA TRP A 118 -9.27 23.04 -6.98
C TRP A 118 -8.63 23.86 -8.11
N HIS A 119 -8.64 25.19 -8.04
CA HIS A 119 -7.98 26.03 -9.05
C HIS A 119 -6.46 25.80 -9.13
N ALA A 120 -5.79 25.62 -8.00
CA ALA A 120 -4.36 25.30 -7.97
C ALA A 120 -4.06 23.94 -8.61
N ALA A 121 -4.87 22.91 -8.30
CA ALA A 121 -4.75 21.59 -8.88
C ALA A 121 -5.08 21.59 -10.38
N ALA A 122 -6.13 22.29 -10.82
CA ALA A 122 -6.49 22.46 -12.23
C ALA A 122 -5.38 23.14 -13.04
N LYS A 123 -4.61 24.05 -12.42
CA LYS A 123 -3.45 24.68 -13.05
C LYS A 123 -2.26 23.74 -13.16
N ALA A 124 -2.04 22.88 -12.16
CA ALA A 124 -0.90 21.97 -12.11
C ALA A 124 -1.11 20.70 -12.95
N ASP A 125 -2.34 20.17 -12.97
CA ASP A 125 -2.72 18.89 -13.57
C ASP A 125 -4.15 18.97 -14.15
N PRO A 126 -4.36 19.69 -15.28
CA PRO A 126 -5.68 19.90 -15.84
C PRO A 126 -6.39 18.58 -16.21
N GLY A 127 -7.55 18.34 -15.63
CA GLY A 127 -8.37 17.14 -15.80
C GLY A 127 -7.83 15.88 -15.09
N GLY A 128 -6.68 15.98 -14.43
CA GLY A 128 -6.02 14.84 -13.81
C GLY A 128 -6.56 14.49 -12.41
N PRO A 129 -6.01 13.43 -11.78
CA PRO A 129 -6.47 12.92 -10.48
C PRO A 129 -6.46 14.00 -9.38
N ALA A 130 -5.44 14.86 -9.36
CA ALA A 130 -5.32 15.90 -8.36
C ALA A 130 -6.43 16.95 -8.47
N GLU A 131 -6.77 17.37 -9.70
CA GLU A 131 -7.88 18.30 -9.93
C GLU A 131 -9.21 17.65 -9.53
N ASN A 132 -9.48 16.43 -9.99
CA ASN A 132 -10.75 15.75 -9.71
C ASN A 132 -10.96 15.55 -8.21
N SER A 133 -9.91 15.18 -7.46
CA SER A 133 -9.96 15.04 -6.00
C SER A 133 -10.25 16.37 -5.29
N ALA A 134 -9.58 17.46 -5.68
CA ALA A 134 -9.83 18.78 -5.10
C ALA A 134 -11.22 19.32 -5.45
N LYS A 135 -11.70 19.08 -6.68
CA LYS A 135 -13.05 19.45 -7.13
C LYS A 135 -14.12 18.73 -6.31
N MET A 136 -13.91 17.46 -6.00
CA MET A 136 -14.79 16.66 -5.14
C MET A 136 -14.90 17.22 -3.72
N GLU A 137 -13.77 17.64 -3.12
CA GLU A 137 -13.76 18.29 -1.80
C GLU A 137 -14.62 19.56 -1.80
N TYR A 138 -14.43 20.42 -2.82
CA TYR A 138 -15.21 21.65 -2.99
C TYR A 138 -16.71 21.38 -3.08
N LEU A 139 -17.12 20.45 -3.95
CA LEU A 139 -18.54 20.18 -4.18
C LEU A 139 -19.25 19.52 -3.00
N THR A 140 -18.50 18.69 -2.25
CA THR A 140 -18.99 18.11 -1.00
C THR A 140 -19.27 19.19 0.04
N LEU A 141 -18.42 20.23 0.10
CA LEU A 141 -18.62 21.36 0.99
C LEU A 141 -19.76 22.28 0.54
N THR A 142 -20.01 22.42 -0.75
CA THR A 142 -21.12 23.25 -1.27
C THR A 142 -22.47 22.52 -1.30
N ASN A 143 -22.55 21.28 -0.79
CA ASN A 143 -23.75 20.43 -0.80
C ASN A 143 -24.37 20.21 -2.20
N ASN A 144 -23.56 20.13 -3.26
CA ASN A 144 -24.06 19.80 -4.60
C ASN A 144 -23.97 18.29 -4.86
N GLU A 145 -24.89 17.51 -4.26
CA GLU A 145 -24.83 16.03 -4.24
C GLU A 145 -24.79 15.40 -5.64
N GLU A 146 -25.51 15.95 -6.61
CA GLU A 146 -25.58 15.43 -7.99
C GLU A 146 -24.23 15.56 -8.72
N GLU A 147 -23.52 16.68 -8.53
CA GLU A 147 -22.20 16.89 -9.14
C GLU A 147 -21.10 16.07 -8.44
N VAL A 148 -21.26 15.82 -7.13
CA VAL A 148 -20.39 14.93 -6.34
C VAL A 148 -20.47 13.48 -6.84
N GLU A 149 -21.67 12.97 -7.12
CA GLU A 149 -21.84 11.60 -7.62
C GLU A 149 -21.26 11.43 -9.02
N TYR A 150 -21.53 12.37 -9.93
CA TYR A 150 -20.96 12.38 -11.29
C TYR A 150 -19.42 12.37 -11.30
N LEU A 151 -18.79 13.15 -10.42
CA LEU A 151 -17.32 13.21 -10.35
C LEU A 151 -16.70 12.01 -9.63
N LYS A 152 -17.39 11.35 -8.69
CA LYS A 152 -16.94 10.05 -8.16
C LYS A 152 -16.86 9.03 -9.27
N ASP A 153 -17.86 8.97 -10.13
CA ASP A 153 -17.87 8.06 -11.28
C ASP A 153 -16.73 8.40 -12.24
N LYS A 154 -16.51 9.68 -12.54
CA LYS A 154 -15.40 10.12 -13.40
C LYS A 154 -14.01 9.87 -12.80
N ALA A 155 -13.83 10.06 -11.49
CA ALA A 155 -12.58 9.75 -10.80
C ALA A 155 -12.33 8.23 -10.77
N PHE A 156 -13.38 7.43 -10.54
CA PHE A 156 -13.32 5.98 -10.66
C PHE A 156 -12.94 5.56 -12.09
N GLU A 157 -13.51 6.18 -13.12
CA GLU A 157 -13.12 5.92 -14.51
C GLU A 157 -11.66 6.30 -14.80
N ASN A 158 -11.19 7.45 -14.32
CA ASN A 158 -9.83 7.93 -14.60
C ASN A 158 -8.75 7.20 -13.79
N GLU A 159 -9.03 6.78 -12.56
CA GLU A 159 -8.04 6.13 -11.68
C GLU A 159 -8.12 4.60 -11.74
N ILE A 160 -9.33 4.04 -11.80
CA ILE A 160 -9.54 2.58 -11.69
C ILE A 160 -9.56 1.91 -13.05
N ASN A 161 -10.07 2.53 -14.13
CA ASN A 161 -9.99 1.89 -15.45
C ASN A 161 -8.57 1.63 -15.96
N PRO A 162 -7.56 2.50 -15.79
CA PRO A 162 -6.20 2.16 -16.24
C PRO A 162 -5.54 1.08 -15.37
N ILE A 163 -5.94 0.94 -14.10
CA ILE A 163 -5.48 -0.14 -13.22
C ILE A 163 -6.16 -1.46 -13.60
N ARG A 164 -7.49 -1.43 -13.79
CA ARG A 164 -8.27 -2.57 -14.26
C ARG A 164 -7.82 -3.04 -15.63
N GLY A 165 -7.53 -2.11 -16.55
CA GLY A 165 -6.95 -2.38 -17.86
C GLY A 165 -5.62 -3.11 -17.73
N ARG A 166 -4.70 -2.64 -16.87
CA ARG A 166 -3.45 -3.35 -16.57
C ARG A 166 -3.66 -4.76 -16.03
N TYR A 167 -4.60 -4.97 -15.11
CA TYR A 167 -4.89 -6.32 -14.60
C TYR A 167 -5.52 -7.23 -15.66
N ILE A 168 -6.38 -6.69 -16.53
CA ILE A 168 -6.95 -7.44 -17.66
C ILE A 168 -5.86 -7.77 -18.67
N ASP A 169 -4.98 -6.83 -19.00
CA ASP A 169 -3.87 -7.04 -19.93
C ASP A 169 -2.85 -8.04 -19.36
N GLU A 170 -2.54 -7.96 -18.07
CA GLU A 170 -1.67 -8.92 -17.38
C GLU A 170 -2.33 -10.30 -17.29
N TYR A 171 -3.63 -10.37 -17.02
CA TYR A 171 -4.39 -11.61 -17.08
C TYR A 171 -4.42 -12.19 -18.50
N LEU A 172 -4.67 -11.37 -19.53
CA LEU A 172 -4.67 -11.81 -20.92
C LEU A 172 -3.27 -12.24 -21.36
N PHE A 173 -2.22 -11.54 -20.93
CA PHE A 173 -0.84 -11.90 -21.15
C PHE A 173 -0.48 -13.24 -20.49
N LEU A 174 -0.85 -13.43 -19.22
CA LEU A 174 -0.65 -14.69 -18.48
C LEU A 174 -1.50 -15.82 -19.07
N ASN A 175 -2.72 -15.56 -19.52
CA ASN A 175 -3.58 -16.53 -20.18
C ASN A 175 -3.04 -16.91 -21.56
N ASN A 176 -2.48 -15.95 -22.32
CA ASN A 176 -1.84 -16.21 -23.60
C ASN A 176 -0.51 -16.95 -23.42
N GLN A 177 0.29 -16.63 -22.40
CA GLN A 177 1.44 -17.45 -22.00
C GLN A 177 0.99 -18.84 -21.56
N GLY A 178 -0.11 -18.95 -20.82
CA GLY A 178 -0.73 -20.20 -20.43
C GLY A 178 -1.15 -21.03 -21.65
N LYS A 179 -1.73 -20.41 -22.68
CA LYS A 179 -2.05 -21.06 -23.96
C LYS A 179 -0.81 -21.42 -24.78
N GLN A 180 0.25 -20.62 -24.75
CA GLN A 180 1.52 -20.97 -25.38
C GLN A 180 2.22 -22.12 -24.64
N GLN A 181 2.12 -22.16 -23.31
CA GLN A 181 2.55 -23.27 -22.48
C GLN A 181 1.66 -24.48 -22.68
N GLN A 182 0.35 -24.31 -22.89
CA GLN A 182 -0.58 -25.39 -23.25
C GLN A 182 -0.24 -25.92 -24.63
N ASN A 183 0.05 -25.08 -25.63
CA ASN A 183 0.53 -25.51 -26.94
C ASN A 183 1.90 -26.19 -26.86
N THR A 184 2.76 -25.79 -25.92
CA THR A 184 4.05 -26.46 -25.65
C THR A 184 3.82 -27.79 -24.93
N ILE A 185 2.86 -27.85 -24.01
CA ILE A 185 2.38 -29.05 -23.33
C ILE A 185 1.66 -29.97 -24.32
N ASP A 186 0.97 -29.44 -25.33
CA ASP A 186 0.27 -30.18 -26.38
C ASP A 186 1.24 -30.60 -27.47
N LEU A 187 2.35 -29.88 -27.68
CA LEU A 187 3.48 -30.34 -28.47
C LEU A 187 4.22 -31.47 -27.72
N ILE A 188 4.47 -31.29 -26.43
CA ILE A 188 5.04 -32.30 -25.53
C ILE A 188 4.07 -33.48 -25.40
N ASN A 189 2.76 -33.25 -25.37
CA ASN A 189 1.74 -34.28 -25.29
C ASN A 189 1.50 -34.92 -26.65
N SER A 190 1.67 -34.25 -27.79
CA SER A 190 1.67 -34.88 -29.12
C SER A 190 2.93 -35.74 -29.32
N VAL A 191 4.04 -35.34 -28.71
CA VAL A 191 5.25 -36.16 -28.58
C VAL A 191 5.05 -37.31 -27.58
N LYS A 192 4.24 -37.11 -26.52
CA LYS A 192 3.89 -38.11 -25.50
C LYS A 192 2.74 -39.05 -25.90
N ASP A 193 1.83 -38.64 -26.78
CA ASP A 193 0.66 -39.37 -27.27
C ASP A 193 1.03 -40.29 -28.43
N ASN A 194 2.15 -40.00 -29.12
CA ASN A 194 2.90 -41.02 -29.87
C ASN A 194 3.59 -42.05 -28.95
N LEU A 195 3.59 -41.83 -27.64
CA LEU A 195 4.27 -42.66 -26.63
C LEU A 195 3.30 -43.37 -25.67
N PHE A 196 2.05 -42.90 -25.46
CA PHE A 196 1.10 -43.53 -24.53
C PHE A 196 -0.38 -43.42 -24.96
N SER A 197 -0.79 -44.37 -25.80
CA SER A 197 -2.18 -44.80 -25.97
C SER A 197 -2.71 -45.53 -24.71
N VAL A 198 -3.23 -44.83 -23.68
CA VAL A 198 -4.05 -45.39 -22.57
C VAL A 198 -4.80 -44.21 -21.89
N LYS A 199 -6.04 -43.81 -22.24
CA LYS A 199 -7.39 -44.40 -22.11
C LYS A 199 -7.90 -44.59 -20.66
N ASP A 200 -9.03 -43.90 -20.36
CA ASP A 200 -10.03 -44.12 -19.28
C ASP A 200 -9.90 -43.45 -17.88
N ASP A 201 -9.95 -42.10 -17.75
CA ASP A 201 -10.38 -41.51 -16.44
C ASP A 201 -10.91 -40.05 -16.44
N VAL A 202 -11.44 -39.52 -17.56
CA VAL A 202 -11.90 -38.12 -17.64
C VAL A 202 -13.43 -37.95 -17.46
N GLU A 203 -14.18 -39.03 -17.25
CA GLU A 203 -15.66 -38.95 -17.26
C GLU A 203 -16.31 -38.46 -15.95
N TYR A 204 -15.55 -38.25 -14.86
CA TYR A 204 -16.16 -37.91 -13.56
C TYR A 204 -16.08 -36.43 -13.12
N SER A 205 -15.37 -35.54 -13.83
CA SER A 205 -15.11 -34.16 -13.33
C SER A 205 -16.06 -33.07 -13.83
N VAL A 206 -17.00 -33.36 -14.74
CA VAL A 206 -17.90 -32.33 -15.31
C VAL A 206 -19.23 -32.20 -14.53
N ASN A 207 -19.60 -33.20 -13.73
CA ASN A 207 -20.91 -33.21 -13.04
C ASN A 207 -20.92 -32.46 -11.69
N THR A 208 -19.76 -32.09 -11.15
CA THR A 208 -19.64 -31.46 -9.82
C THR A 208 -19.65 -29.93 -9.86
N PHE A 209 -19.25 -29.32 -10.98
CA PHE A 209 -19.22 -27.86 -11.14
C PHE A 209 -20.59 -27.21 -11.36
N GLY A 210 -21.55 -27.94 -11.94
CA GLY A 210 -22.92 -27.43 -12.12
C GLY A 210 -23.67 -27.22 -10.80
N LYS A 211 -23.52 -28.14 -9.84
CA LYS A 211 -24.22 -28.09 -8.54
C LYS A 211 -23.72 -26.98 -7.61
N GLN A 212 -22.46 -26.54 -7.76
CA GLN A 212 -21.90 -25.47 -6.94
C GLN A 212 -22.36 -24.07 -7.39
N ILE A 213 -22.78 -23.91 -8.65
CA ILE A 213 -23.20 -22.59 -9.18
C ILE A 213 -24.64 -22.26 -8.78
N ASP A 214 -25.54 -23.24 -8.71
CA ASP A 214 -26.93 -23.01 -8.30
C ASP A 214 -27.08 -22.72 -6.80
N ASP A 215 -26.21 -23.30 -5.96
CA ASP A 215 -26.24 -23.10 -4.51
C ASP A 215 -25.78 -21.68 -4.10
N ILE A 216 -24.86 -21.09 -4.88
CA ILE A 216 -24.37 -19.71 -4.69
C ILE A 216 -25.47 -18.68 -5.02
N ARG A 217 -26.26 -18.90 -6.08
CA ARG A 217 -27.37 -17.99 -6.41
C ARG A 217 -28.47 -18.00 -5.36
N ASN A 218 -28.71 -19.14 -4.71
CA ASN A 218 -29.72 -19.27 -3.67
C ASN A 218 -29.31 -18.58 -2.35
N GLN A 219 -28.01 -18.55 -2.03
CA GLN A 219 -27.50 -17.83 -0.85
C GLN A 219 -27.59 -16.30 -0.99
N ILE A 220 -27.44 -15.75 -2.20
CA ILE A 220 -27.52 -14.30 -2.44
C ILE A 220 -28.94 -13.76 -2.19
N ASN A 221 -29.97 -14.51 -2.59
CA ASN A 221 -31.36 -14.13 -2.34
C ASN A 221 -31.77 -14.29 -0.87
N LYS A 222 -31.19 -15.25 -0.15
CA LYS A 222 -31.43 -15.43 1.29
C LYS A 222 -30.78 -14.31 2.12
N ASN A 223 -29.57 -13.87 1.77
CA ASN A 223 -28.85 -12.80 2.46
C ASN A 223 -29.47 -11.40 2.29
N LYS A 224 -30.25 -11.16 1.23
CA LYS A 224 -30.95 -9.89 1.04
C LYS A 224 -32.15 -9.74 1.99
N ARG A 225 -32.71 -10.85 2.49
CA ARG A 225 -33.89 -10.86 3.38
C ARG A 225 -33.54 -10.86 4.87
N THR A 226 -32.29 -11.19 5.24
CA THR A 226 -31.84 -11.25 6.65
C THR A 226 -31.20 -9.93 7.13
N ARG A 227 -30.99 -8.95 6.24
CA ARG A 227 -30.37 -7.65 6.61
C ARG A 227 -31.31 -6.64 7.27
N GLU A 228 -32.62 -6.91 7.34
CA GLU A 228 -33.57 -6.02 8.03
C GLU A 228 -33.78 -6.39 9.51
N GLU A 229 -33.33 -7.55 9.96
CA GLU A 229 -33.51 -7.99 11.34
C GLU A 229 -32.27 -8.76 11.81
N THR A 230 -31.34 -8.10 12.52
CA THR A 230 -30.71 -8.58 13.77
C THR A 230 -29.42 -7.83 14.09
N MET A 231 -29.31 -7.50 15.37
CA MET A 231 -28.23 -6.73 15.97
C MET A 231 -26.90 -7.50 16.03
N ASP A 232 -25.85 -6.69 16.04
CA ASP A 232 -24.41 -6.89 16.07
C ASP A 232 -23.86 -8.07 16.93
N TYR A 233 -23.62 -9.23 16.29
CA TYR A 233 -22.75 -10.30 16.80
C TYR A 233 -21.82 -10.92 15.72
N GLY A 234 -21.85 -10.42 14.48
CA GLY A 234 -21.22 -11.06 13.32
C GLY A 234 -19.78 -10.62 12.99
N SER A 235 -19.30 -9.52 13.58
CA SER A 235 -18.02 -8.92 13.20
C SER A 235 -16.80 -9.81 13.50
N TRP A 236 -16.80 -10.51 14.64
CA TRP A 236 -15.68 -11.36 15.04
C TRP A 236 -15.57 -12.65 14.20
N PHE A 237 -16.70 -13.18 13.72
CA PHE A 237 -16.74 -14.41 12.93
C PHE A 237 -16.12 -14.22 11.54
N ILE A 238 -16.31 -13.04 10.94
CA ILE A 238 -15.72 -12.67 9.65
C ILE A 238 -14.19 -12.54 9.78
N PHE A 239 -13.70 -12.02 10.90
CA PHE A 239 -12.26 -11.93 11.16
C PHE A 239 -11.60 -13.31 11.29
N LEU A 240 -12.23 -14.23 12.02
CA LEU A 240 -11.74 -15.61 12.15
C LEU A 240 -11.80 -16.40 10.84
N LEU A 241 -12.87 -16.23 10.06
CA LEU A 241 -13.03 -16.92 8.78
C LEU A 241 -11.98 -16.46 7.75
N ASN A 242 -11.72 -15.16 7.67
CA ASN A 242 -10.65 -14.63 6.83
C ASN A 242 -9.26 -15.10 7.29
N GLY A 243 -9.03 -15.17 8.61
CA GLY A 243 -7.80 -15.75 9.16
C GLY A 243 -7.60 -17.22 8.78
N ALA A 244 -8.65 -18.04 8.85
CA ALA A 244 -8.61 -19.45 8.50
C ALA A 244 -8.32 -19.68 7.01
N ILE A 245 -8.88 -18.84 6.12
CA ILE A 245 -8.63 -18.91 4.67
C ILE A 245 -7.16 -18.60 4.35
N ILE A 246 -6.58 -17.59 5.00
CA ILE A 246 -5.15 -17.24 4.79
C ILE A 246 -4.24 -18.37 5.26
N VAL A 247 -4.53 -18.98 6.41
CA VAL A 247 -3.76 -20.13 6.93
C VAL A 247 -3.87 -21.34 6.00
N ALA A 248 -5.05 -21.63 5.46
CA ALA A 248 -5.25 -22.72 4.51
C ALA A 248 -4.48 -22.51 3.20
N LEU A 249 -4.45 -21.28 2.67
CA LEU A 249 -3.67 -20.92 1.48
C LEU A 249 -2.17 -21.10 1.73
N LEU A 250 -1.65 -20.60 2.85
CA LEU A 250 -0.24 -20.78 3.22
C LEU A 250 0.14 -22.25 3.39
N PHE A 251 -0.74 -23.06 3.99
CA PHE A 251 -0.52 -24.50 4.11
C PHE A 251 -0.51 -25.22 2.74
N THR A 252 -1.34 -24.77 1.81
CA THR A 252 -1.39 -25.31 0.43
C THR A 252 -0.12 -24.97 -0.33
N VAL A 253 0.35 -23.71 -0.27
CA VAL A 253 1.62 -23.30 -0.88
C VAL A 253 2.81 -24.06 -0.27
N PHE A 254 2.82 -24.24 1.06
CA PHE A 254 3.88 -24.97 1.75
C PHE A 254 3.91 -26.46 1.37
N THR A 255 2.75 -27.13 1.31
CA THR A 255 2.67 -28.56 0.95
C THR A 255 3.04 -28.81 -0.52
N VAL A 256 2.61 -27.94 -1.43
CA VAL A 256 3.00 -28.01 -2.85
C VAL A 256 4.49 -27.73 -3.02
N GLY A 257 5.03 -26.66 -2.41
CA GLY A 257 6.45 -26.33 -2.49
C GLY A 257 7.35 -27.44 -1.93
N ARG A 258 6.95 -28.06 -0.82
CA ARG A 258 7.68 -29.18 -0.22
C ARG A 258 7.62 -30.46 -1.07
N LYS A 259 6.51 -30.71 -1.77
CA LYS A 259 6.37 -31.84 -2.70
C LYS A 259 7.20 -31.65 -3.97
N VAL A 260 7.29 -30.42 -4.48
CA VAL A 260 8.11 -30.10 -5.67
C VAL A 260 9.60 -30.17 -5.36
N MET A 261 10.06 -29.67 -4.21
CA MET A 261 11.48 -29.77 -3.82
C MET A 261 11.92 -31.17 -3.38
N GLY A 262 11.00 -32.02 -2.90
CA GLY A 262 11.31 -33.41 -2.52
C GLY A 262 11.55 -34.38 -3.69
N SER A 263 11.18 -34.00 -4.92
CA SER A 263 11.25 -34.87 -6.11
C SER A 263 12.42 -34.57 -7.07
N ILE A 264 13.27 -33.57 -6.78
CA ILE A 264 14.47 -33.31 -7.59
C ILE A 264 15.61 -34.20 -7.09
N ARG A 265 15.63 -35.46 -7.54
CA ARG A 265 16.86 -36.28 -7.52
C ARG A 265 17.62 -35.99 -8.81
N VAL A 266 18.77 -35.35 -8.70
CA VAL A 266 19.67 -35.04 -9.82
C VAL A 266 20.21 -36.37 -10.41
N PRO A 267 19.98 -36.68 -11.70
CA PRO A 267 20.63 -37.79 -12.36
C PRO A 267 22.07 -37.40 -12.70
N THR A 268 23.05 -38.01 -12.05
CA THR A 268 24.45 -37.98 -12.50
C THR A 268 24.59 -38.84 -13.75
N THR A 269 24.82 -38.23 -14.90
CA THR A 269 25.25 -38.93 -16.13
C THR A 269 26.74 -38.66 -16.41
N PRO A 270 27.47 -39.64 -16.98
CA PRO A 270 28.92 -39.60 -17.08
C PRO A 270 29.41 -38.73 -18.23
N SER A 271 30.58 -38.13 -18.01
CA SER A 271 31.36 -37.33 -18.97
C SER A 271 31.87 -38.17 -20.14
N GLU A 272 31.45 -37.87 -21.36
CA GLU A 272 32.12 -38.33 -22.58
C GLU A 272 32.17 -37.24 -23.65
N GLY A 273 33.39 -36.77 -23.93
CA GLY A 273 33.85 -36.20 -25.21
C GLY A 273 33.25 -34.90 -25.75
N ALA A 274 33.88 -33.75 -25.48
CA ALA A 274 33.66 -32.51 -26.22
C ALA A 274 34.71 -32.32 -27.34
N PRO A 275 34.33 -32.05 -28.60
CA PRO A 275 35.24 -31.56 -29.64
C PRO A 275 35.45 -30.03 -29.58
N ALA A 276 36.51 -29.58 -30.26
CA ALA A 276 37.13 -28.26 -30.14
C ALA A 276 36.23 -27.05 -30.50
N ARG A 277 36.44 -25.98 -29.73
CA ARG A 277 35.75 -24.67 -29.80
C ARG A 277 36.29 -23.82 -30.97
N PRO A 278 35.43 -23.24 -31.84
CA PRO A 278 35.86 -22.20 -32.78
C PRO A 278 36.04 -20.82 -32.08
N PRO A 279 36.89 -19.94 -32.62
CA PRO A 279 37.25 -18.67 -31.99
C PRO A 279 36.08 -17.67 -31.96
N ALA A 280 36.01 -16.91 -30.88
CA ALA A 280 34.98 -15.90 -30.63
C ALA A 280 35.08 -14.73 -31.61
N SER A 281 33.93 -14.29 -32.13
CA SER A 281 33.81 -13.09 -32.96
C SER A 281 34.00 -11.81 -32.13
N PRO A 282 34.49 -10.69 -32.74
CA PRO A 282 34.96 -9.52 -31.99
C PRO A 282 33.87 -8.57 -31.46
N GLU A 283 32.60 -8.82 -31.71
CA GLU A 283 31.56 -7.77 -31.60
C GLU A 283 31.04 -7.51 -30.18
N THR A 284 31.32 -8.36 -29.20
CA THR A 284 30.76 -8.18 -27.84
C THR A 284 31.55 -7.20 -26.96
N THR A 285 32.74 -6.77 -27.37
CA THR A 285 33.54 -5.80 -26.59
C THR A 285 33.18 -4.34 -26.89
N ALA A 286 32.55 -4.05 -28.03
CA ALA A 286 32.15 -2.68 -28.38
C ALA A 286 30.96 -2.17 -27.54
N PHE A 287 30.02 -3.06 -27.19
CA PHE A 287 28.82 -2.67 -26.45
C PHE A 287 29.13 -2.30 -24.99
N PHE A 288 29.98 -3.06 -24.31
CA PHE A 288 30.32 -2.82 -22.90
C PHE A 288 31.13 -1.53 -22.69
N ASN A 289 31.99 -1.16 -23.65
CA ASN A 289 32.76 0.08 -23.58
C ASN A 289 31.90 1.33 -23.82
N ALA A 290 30.84 1.24 -24.62
CA ALA A 290 29.90 2.36 -24.82
C ALA A 290 29.02 2.57 -23.58
N PHE A 291 28.61 1.49 -22.91
CA PHE A 291 27.77 1.57 -21.72
C PHE A 291 28.49 2.22 -20.53
N LEU A 292 29.77 1.89 -20.31
CA LEU A 292 30.55 2.45 -19.19
C LEU A 292 30.82 3.95 -19.30
N LYS A 293 30.81 4.50 -20.53
CA LYS A 293 31.05 5.94 -20.78
C LYS A 293 29.85 6.84 -20.46
N HIS A 294 28.67 6.28 -20.20
CA HIS A 294 27.46 7.05 -19.85
C HIS A 294 27.09 7.03 -18.36
N ILE A 295 27.78 6.22 -17.54
CA ILE A 295 27.41 6.02 -16.12
C ILE A 295 28.35 6.78 -15.18
N THR A 296 29.42 7.39 -15.69
CA THR A 296 30.31 8.24 -14.91
C THR A 296 30.09 9.72 -15.28
N PRO A 297 29.41 10.51 -14.43
CA PRO A 297 29.44 11.96 -14.54
C PRO A 297 30.83 12.49 -14.11
N ALA A 298 31.30 13.51 -14.83
CA ALA A 298 32.55 14.23 -14.57
C ALA A 298 32.52 14.99 -13.23
#